data_AF-A0A534L6C6-F1
#
_entry.id   AF-A0A534L6C6-F1
#
_cell.length_a   1.000
_cell.length_b   1.000
_cell.length_c   1.000
_cell.angle_alpha   90.00
_cell.angle_beta   90.00
_cell.angle_gamma   90.00
#
_symmetry.space_group_name_H-M   'P 1'
#
loop_
_entity.id
_entity.type
_entity.pdbx_description
1 polymer ?
#
loop_
_entity_poly.entity_id
_entity_poly.type
_entity_poly.pdbx_seq_one_letter_code
_entity_poly.pdbx_strand_id
1 'polypeptide(L)'
;METMRSPWAGRFIGLTFVLGGVAWAILTILVLGNVLAGLGNFTLGPASSRIVAGGGAGSWFTMGILAYGLVAIGGLGLTALFYQHIEGGLGSSLAGWKSIGAGIHLLLGGLGSAGASLLMAWGGFQAGAALLTPDIGGGGQNVGYVHANILNPIAAPIAALMGIALFGYLVGGIVLATAWVAARKK
;
A
#
# COMPACT_ATOMS: atom_id res chain seq x y z
N MET A 1 21.78 -18.00 24.44
CA MET A 1 20.46 -18.24 23.85
C MET A 1 20.59 -17.99 22.36
N GLU A 2 20.51 -19.03 21.53
CA GLU A 2 20.36 -18.80 20.09
C GLU A 2 19.05 -18.04 19.87
N THR A 3 19.11 -16.94 19.15
CA THR A 3 17.92 -16.24 18.69
C THR A 3 17.18 -17.17 17.74
N MET A 4 16.10 -17.81 18.23
CA MET A 4 15.24 -18.63 17.37
C MET A 4 14.72 -17.73 16.23
N ARG A 5 15.26 -17.95 15.03
CA ARG A 5 14.91 -17.22 13.81
C ARG A 5 13.47 -17.56 13.43
N SER A 6 12.64 -16.54 13.20
CA SER A 6 11.35 -16.68 12.52
C SER A 6 11.53 -16.49 11.01
N PRO A 7 11.40 -17.56 10.19
CA PRO A 7 11.47 -17.42 8.75
C PRO A 7 10.36 -16.51 8.21
N TRP A 8 9.16 -16.55 8.80
CA TRP A 8 8.05 -15.73 8.35
C TRP A 8 8.23 -14.26 8.71
N ALA A 9 8.68 -13.92 9.93
CA ALA A 9 8.98 -12.53 10.26
C ALA A 9 10.00 -11.93 9.29
N GLY A 10 11.06 -12.68 8.94
CA GLY A 10 12.04 -12.24 7.95
C GLY A 10 11.45 -11.94 6.58
N ARG A 11 10.50 -12.75 6.10
CA ARG A 11 9.80 -12.52 4.82
C ARG A 11 8.91 -11.27 4.86
N PHE A 12 8.17 -11.07 5.95
CA PHE A 12 7.36 -9.86 6.12
C PHE A 12 8.23 -8.60 6.17
N ILE A 13 9.32 -8.61 6.95
CA ILE A 13 10.30 -7.51 6.99
C ILE A 13 10.88 -7.24 5.60
N GLY A 14 11.26 -8.30 4.87
CA GLY A 14 11.79 -8.19 3.52
C GLY A 14 10.81 -7.48 2.58
N LEU A 15 9.53 -7.87 2.58
CA LEU A 15 8.51 -7.21 1.76
C LEU A 15 8.26 -5.76 2.23
N THR A 16 8.26 -5.49 3.54
CA THR A 16 8.16 -4.13 4.08
C THR A 16 9.28 -3.22 3.55
N PHE A 17 10.52 -3.71 3.46
CA PHE A 17 11.61 -2.93 2.89
C PHE A 17 11.45 -2.69 1.39
N VAL A 18 11.00 -3.69 0.63
CA VAL A 18 10.72 -3.52 -0.81
C VAL A 18 9.65 -2.46 -1.02
N LEU A 19 8.53 -2.55 -0.30
CA LEU A 19 7.44 -1.57 -0.40
C LEU A 19 7.87 -0.18 0.09
N GLY A 20 8.71 -0.11 1.12
CA GLY A 20 9.34 1.13 1.58
C GLY A 20 10.24 1.77 0.52
N GLY A 21 11.01 0.98 -0.22
CA GLY A 21 11.80 1.45 -1.36
C GLY A 21 10.94 2.01 -2.49
N VAL A 22 9.80 1.37 -2.77
CA VAL A 22 8.81 1.89 -3.73
C VAL A 22 8.21 3.22 -3.24
N ALA A 23 7.85 3.32 -1.96
CA ALA A 23 7.39 4.59 -1.37
C ALA A 23 8.43 5.69 -1.52
N TRP A 24 9.71 5.39 -1.21
CA TRP A 24 10.80 6.32 -1.37
C TRP A 24 10.90 6.83 -2.82
N ALA A 25 10.90 5.92 -3.80
CA ALA A 25 10.97 6.30 -5.22
C ALA A 25 9.81 7.20 -5.66
N ILE A 26 8.58 6.84 -5.26
CA ILE A 26 7.38 7.64 -5.56
C ILE A 26 7.50 9.04 -4.95
N LEU A 27 7.85 9.14 -3.65
CA LEU A 27 7.98 10.43 -2.97
C LEU A 27 9.11 11.28 -3.56
N THR A 28 10.24 10.67 -3.95
CA THR A 28 11.32 11.37 -4.65
C THR A 28 10.83 11.96 -5.97
N ILE A 29 10.11 11.19 -6.80
CA ILE A 29 9.55 11.69 -8.06
C ILE A 29 8.58 12.85 -7.81
N LEU A 30 7.71 12.73 -6.80
CA LEU A 30 6.76 13.79 -6.46
C LEU A 30 7.46 15.06 -5.99
N VAL A 31 8.49 14.95 -5.13
CA VAL A 31 9.27 16.10 -4.68
C VAL A 31 9.98 16.77 -5.86
N LEU A 32 10.65 16.00 -6.71
CA LEU A 32 11.29 16.52 -7.91
C LEU A 32 10.28 17.19 -8.85
N GLY A 33 9.10 16.59 -9.04
CA GLY A 33 8.02 17.17 -9.84
C GLY A 33 7.54 18.52 -9.28
N ASN A 34 7.41 18.66 -7.96
CA ASN A 34 7.08 19.95 -7.34
C ASN A 34 8.19 20.99 -7.58
N VAL A 35 9.47 20.61 -7.43
CA VAL A 35 10.60 21.52 -7.67
C VAL A 35 10.62 22.00 -9.12
N LEU A 36 10.50 21.09 -10.08
CA LEU A 36 10.50 21.42 -11.51
C LEU A 36 9.30 22.30 -11.89
N ALA A 37 8.10 21.96 -11.40
CA ALA A 37 6.90 22.77 -11.65
C ALA A 37 7.01 24.18 -11.04
N GLY A 38 7.74 24.34 -9.93
CA GLY A 38 8.08 25.64 -9.36
C GLY A 38 9.00 26.49 -10.25
N LEU A 39 9.76 25.84 -11.15
CA LEU A 39 10.58 26.47 -12.18
C LEU A 39 9.86 26.61 -13.54
N GLY A 40 8.55 26.34 -13.59
CA GLY A 40 7.77 26.35 -14.83
C GLY A 40 8.01 25.14 -15.75
N ASN A 41 8.69 24.10 -15.26
CA ASN A 41 8.95 22.88 -16.02
C ASN A 41 8.00 21.76 -15.56
N PHE A 42 7.08 21.36 -16.45
CA PHE A 42 6.05 20.35 -16.16
C PHE A 42 6.36 18.96 -16.74
N THR A 43 7.63 18.65 -17.00
CA THR A 43 8.05 17.34 -17.57
C THR A 43 7.59 16.14 -16.72
N LEU A 44 7.49 16.31 -15.40
CA LEU A 44 6.99 15.28 -14.47
C LEU A 44 5.50 15.48 -14.11
N GLY A 45 4.77 16.26 -14.90
CA GLY A 45 3.41 16.69 -14.62
C GLY A 45 3.34 17.91 -13.70
N PRO A 46 2.12 18.30 -13.29
CA PRO A 46 1.93 19.44 -12.41
C PRO A 46 2.41 19.12 -10.98
N ALA A 47 2.71 20.16 -10.22
CA ALA A 47 3.11 20.05 -8.82
C ALA A 47 2.06 19.24 -8.02
N SER A 48 2.48 18.16 -7.36
CA SER A 48 1.55 17.33 -6.58
C SER A 48 0.90 18.10 -5.42
N SER A 49 1.55 19.13 -4.91
CA SER A 49 0.96 20.07 -3.93
C SER A 49 -0.31 20.75 -4.45
N ARG A 50 -0.35 21.13 -5.73
CA ARG A 50 -1.52 21.73 -6.38
C ARG A 50 -2.66 20.73 -6.53
N ILE A 51 -2.32 19.46 -6.80
CA ILE A 51 -3.31 18.37 -6.85
C ILE A 51 -3.95 18.15 -5.48
N VAL A 52 -3.13 18.09 -4.41
CA VAL A 52 -3.63 17.93 -3.03
C VAL A 52 -4.54 19.09 -2.64
N ALA A 53 -4.17 20.33 -3.01
CA ALA A 53 -4.98 21.51 -2.77
C ALA A 53 -6.28 21.56 -3.61
N GLY A 54 -6.37 20.79 -4.70
CA GLY A 54 -7.49 20.79 -5.65
C GLY A 54 -8.75 20.03 -5.21
N GLY A 55 -8.81 19.51 -3.98
CA GLY A 55 -10.01 18.88 -3.42
C GLY A 55 -10.15 17.39 -3.77
N GLY A 56 -11.27 16.99 -4.36
CA GLY A 56 -11.70 15.58 -4.43
C GLY A 56 -10.68 14.61 -5.04
N ALA A 57 -10.06 14.96 -6.17
CA ALA A 57 -8.99 14.15 -6.77
C ALA A 57 -7.73 14.10 -5.88
N GLY A 58 -7.40 15.23 -5.24
CA GLY A 58 -6.35 15.33 -4.24
C GLY A 58 -6.60 14.44 -3.02
N SER A 59 -7.85 14.27 -2.59
CA SER A 59 -8.22 13.34 -1.52
C SER A 59 -7.96 11.88 -1.91
N TRP A 60 -8.29 11.49 -3.15
CA TRP A 60 -7.97 10.14 -3.65
C TRP A 60 -6.47 9.88 -3.65
N PHE A 61 -5.70 10.83 -4.17
CA PHE A 61 -4.25 10.76 -4.20
C PHE A 61 -3.66 10.61 -2.78
N THR A 62 -4.05 11.52 -1.89
CA THR A 62 -3.55 11.58 -0.51
C THR A 62 -3.91 10.32 0.27
N MET A 63 -5.18 9.88 0.20
CA MET A 63 -5.62 8.67 0.89
C MET A 63 -4.96 7.41 0.34
N GLY A 64 -4.70 7.34 -0.97
CA GLY A 64 -3.93 6.24 -1.56
C GLY A 64 -2.49 6.17 -1.01
N ILE A 65 -1.79 7.30 -0.94
CA ILE A 65 -0.43 7.33 -0.37
C ILE A 65 -0.43 6.99 1.13
N LEU A 66 -1.40 7.51 1.89
CA LEU A 66 -1.55 7.19 3.31
C LEU A 66 -1.89 5.72 3.54
N ALA A 67 -2.81 5.15 2.77
CA ALA A 67 -3.16 3.74 2.85
C ALA A 67 -1.97 2.85 2.50
N TYR A 68 -1.16 3.25 1.52
CA TYR A 68 0.06 2.54 1.16
C TYR A 68 1.07 2.54 2.33
N GLY A 69 1.30 3.70 2.95
CA GLY A 69 2.18 3.81 4.10
C GLY A 69 1.68 3.06 5.34
N LEU A 70 0.40 3.20 5.67
CA LEU A 70 -0.18 2.67 6.90
C LEU A 70 -0.51 1.19 6.80
N VAL A 71 -1.24 0.77 5.77
CA VAL A 71 -1.76 -0.59 5.64
C VAL A 71 -0.72 -1.50 5.00
N ALA A 72 -0.18 -1.12 3.84
CA ALA A 72 0.73 -1.99 3.11
C ALA A 72 2.12 -2.06 3.78
N ILE A 73 2.74 -0.92 4.10
CA ILE A 73 4.08 -0.90 4.73
C ILE A 73 3.95 -1.14 6.24
N GLY A 74 3.22 -0.26 6.94
CA GLY A 74 3.10 -0.28 8.40
C GLY A 74 2.44 -1.57 8.91
N GLY A 75 1.32 -1.98 8.30
CA GLY A 75 0.59 -3.19 8.65
C GLY A 75 1.42 -4.46 8.48
N LEU A 76 2.18 -4.60 7.38
CA LEU A 76 3.10 -5.73 7.21
C LEU A 76 4.26 -5.70 8.20
N GLY A 77 4.85 -4.53 8.43
CA GLY A 77 5.96 -4.37 9.38
C GLY A 77 5.54 -4.75 10.81
N LEU A 78 4.36 -4.29 11.24
CA LEU A 78 3.78 -4.66 12.53
C LEU A 78 3.46 -6.17 12.58
N THR A 79 2.94 -6.73 11.48
CA THR A 79 2.62 -8.15 11.39
C THR A 79 3.85 -9.05 11.57
N ALA A 80 5.02 -8.62 11.11
CA ALA A 80 6.28 -9.35 11.33
C ALA A 80 6.58 -9.58 12.82
N LEU A 81 6.20 -8.65 13.70
CA LEU A 81 6.36 -8.80 15.14
C LEU A 81 5.50 -9.93 15.70
N PHE A 82 4.30 -10.13 15.18
CA PHE A 82 3.45 -11.25 15.58
C PHE A 82 4.04 -12.59 15.14
N TYR A 83 4.55 -12.69 13.91
CA TYR A 83 5.23 -13.90 13.45
C TYR A 83 6.50 -14.19 14.27
N GLN A 84 7.30 -13.17 14.58
CA GLN A 84 8.49 -13.31 15.43
C GLN A 84 8.13 -13.75 16.84
N HIS A 85 7.07 -13.19 17.43
CA HIS A 85 6.61 -13.59 18.76
C HIS A 85 6.17 -15.06 18.79
N ILE A 86 5.45 -15.51 17.76
CA ILE A 86 4.95 -16.89 17.68
C ILE A 86 6.08 -17.90 17.44
N GLU A 87 6.91 -17.69 16.42
CA GLU A 87 7.95 -18.65 16.05
C GLU A 87 9.20 -18.53 16.94
N GLY A 88 9.67 -17.30 17.16
CA GLY A 88 10.91 -17.05 17.92
C GLY A 88 10.69 -16.89 19.42
N GLY A 89 9.57 -16.31 19.85
CA GLY A 89 9.25 -16.12 21.26
C GLY A 89 8.64 -17.36 21.91
N LEU A 90 7.62 -17.94 21.27
CA LEU A 90 6.88 -19.10 21.81
C LEU A 90 7.37 -20.45 21.28
N GLY A 91 8.34 -20.46 20.35
CA GLY A 91 8.87 -21.71 19.74
C GLY A 91 7.83 -22.47 18.91
N SER A 92 6.73 -21.83 18.51
CA SER A 92 5.64 -22.45 17.78
C SER A 92 5.88 -22.35 16.28
N SER A 93 6.56 -23.35 15.72
CA SER A 93 6.85 -23.40 14.28
C SER A 93 5.57 -23.40 13.44
N LEU A 94 5.51 -22.52 12.44
CA LEU A 94 4.40 -22.45 11.50
C LEU A 94 4.62 -23.41 10.32
N ALA A 95 4.28 -24.67 10.52
CA ALA A 95 4.34 -25.72 9.52
C ALA A 95 2.98 -26.04 8.87
N GLY A 96 3.00 -26.74 7.73
CA GLY A 96 1.80 -27.21 7.03
C GLY A 96 0.89 -26.05 6.60
N TRP A 97 -0.42 -26.20 6.87
CA TRP A 97 -1.43 -25.21 6.47
C TRP A 97 -1.17 -23.80 7.02
N LYS A 98 -0.53 -23.69 8.20
CA LYS A 98 -0.19 -22.39 8.80
C LYS A 98 0.88 -21.66 8.00
N SER A 99 1.83 -22.41 7.44
CA SER A 99 2.85 -21.88 6.53
C SER A 99 2.20 -21.37 5.24
N ILE A 100 1.30 -22.15 4.65
CA ILE A 100 0.54 -21.74 3.45
C ILE A 100 -0.27 -20.47 3.74
N GLY A 101 -1.00 -20.44 4.86
CA GLY A 101 -1.79 -19.27 5.24
C GLY A 101 -0.94 -18.02 5.53
N ALA A 102 0.26 -18.17 6.09
CA ALA A 102 1.20 -17.06 6.24
C ALA A 102 1.68 -16.53 4.89
N GLY A 103 1.89 -17.41 3.90
CA GLY A 103 2.17 -17.02 2.52
C GLY A 103 1.01 -16.26 1.87
N ILE A 104 -0.22 -16.76 2.04
CA ILE A 104 -1.44 -16.08 1.58
C ILE A 104 -1.57 -14.69 2.20
N HIS A 105 -1.31 -14.57 3.50
CA HIS A 105 -1.32 -13.30 4.20
C HIS A 105 -0.30 -12.31 3.62
N LEU A 106 0.95 -12.76 3.46
CA LEU A 106 2.02 -11.94 2.92
C LEU A 106 1.71 -11.46 1.49
N LEU A 107 1.29 -12.39 0.62
CA LEU A 107 1.07 -12.09 -0.79
C LEU A 107 -0.25 -11.36 -1.02
N LEU A 108 -1.37 -11.91 -0.59
CA LEU A 108 -2.68 -11.31 -0.86
C LEU A 108 -2.93 -10.09 0.03
N GLY A 109 -2.70 -10.21 1.34
CA GLY A 109 -2.88 -9.09 2.27
C GLY A 109 -1.92 -7.94 1.96
N GLY A 110 -0.63 -8.27 1.85
CA GLY A 110 0.43 -7.31 1.54
C GLY A 110 0.32 -6.69 0.15
N LEU A 111 0.42 -7.50 -0.91
CA LEU A 111 0.43 -6.96 -2.29
C LEU A 111 -0.94 -6.46 -2.73
N GLY A 112 -2.04 -7.04 -2.25
CA GLY A 112 -3.39 -6.56 -2.52
C GLY A 112 -3.62 -5.17 -1.95
N SER A 113 -3.24 -4.94 -0.68
CA SER A 113 -3.38 -3.61 -0.06
C SER A 113 -2.43 -2.59 -0.70
N ALA A 114 -1.20 -2.99 -1.03
CA ALA A 114 -0.25 -2.17 -1.78
C ALA A 114 -0.83 -1.75 -3.14
N GLY A 115 -1.32 -2.71 -3.93
CA GLY A 115 -1.89 -2.48 -5.25
C GLY A 115 -3.13 -1.57 -5.21
N ALA A 116 -4.07 -1.83 -4.31
CA ALA A 116 -5.26 -0.99 -4.13
C ALA A 116 -4.87 0.47 -3.80
N SER A 117 -3.94 0.63 -2.87
CA SER A 117 -3.50 1.94 -2.39
C SER A 117 -2.76 2.72 -3.49
N LEU A 118 -1.87 2.07 -4.23
CA LEU A 118 -1.12 2.70 -5.32
C LEU A 118 -2.01 3.02 -6.52
N LEU A 119 -2.99 2.17 -6.85
CA LEU A 119 -3.93 2.45 -7.92
C LEU A 119 -4.84 3.64 -7.57
N MET A 120 -5.30 3.72 -6.32
CA MET A 120 -6.03 4.87 -5.81
C MET A 120 -5.18 6.15 -5.85
N ALA A 121 -3.92 6.07 -5.41
CA ALA A 121 -2.99 7.19 -5.44
C ALA A 121 -2.77 7.68 -6.88
N TRP A 122 -2.46 6.77 -7.79
CA TRP A 122 -2.27 7.06 -9.21
C TRP A 122 -3.52 7.70 -9.82
N GLY A 123 -4.70 7.12 -9.59
CA GLY A 123 -5.97 7.64 -10.09
C GLY A 123 -6.26 9.07 -9.62
N GLY A 124 -6.03 9.34 -8.32
CA GLY A 124 -6.16 10.67 -7.77
C GLY A 124 -5.17 11.67 -8.37
N PHE A 125 -3.91 11.25 -8.59
CA PHE A 125 -2.90 12.10 -9.23
C PHE A 125 -3.29 12.44 -10.67
N GLN A 126 -3.69 11.45 -11.47
CA GLN A 126 -4.10 11.66 -12.86
C GLN A 126 -5.36 12.51 -12.97
N ALA A 127 -6.36 12.27 -12.12
CA ALA A 127 -7.57 13.09 -12.08
C ALA A 127 -7.25 14.52 -11.67
N GLY A 128 -6.38 14.71 -10.67
CA GLY A 128 -5.92 16.04 -10.25
C GLY A 128 -5.18 16.77 -11.35
N ALA A 129 -4.25 16.11 -12.02
CA ALA A 129 -3.52 16.67 -13.15
C ALA A 129 -4.45 17.06 -14.30
N ALA A 130 -5.44 16.22 -14.62
CA ALA A 130 -6.42 16.52 -15.66
C ALA A 130 -7.28 17.75 -15.33
N LEU A 131 -7.63 17.98 -14.06
CA LEU A 131 -8.45 19.12 -13.61
C LEU A 131 -7.69 20.46 -13.60
N LEU A 132 -6.38 20.45 -13.38
CA LEU A 132 -5.58 21.67 -13.35
C LEU A 132 -5.55 22.32 -14.75
N THR A 133 -5.36 23.64 -14.78
CA THR A 133 -5.31 24.39 -16.04
C THR A 133 -4.01 24.13 -16.82
N PRO A 134 -4.01 24.27 -18.16
CA PRO A 134 -2.83 23.96 -18.96
C PRO A 134 -1.58 24.81 -18.65
N ASP A 135 -1.75 26.05 -18.21
CA ASP A 135 -0.67 26.97 -17.83
C ASP A 135 0.14 26.49 -16.62
N ILE A 136 -0.42 25.59 -15.82
CA ILE A 136 0.25 24.97 -14.67
C ILE A 136 0.54 23.48 -14.87
N GLY A 137 0.57 23.02 -16.13
CA GLY A 137 0.88 21.64 -16.49
C GLY A 137 -0.30 20.67 -16.39
N GLY A 138 -1.53 21.18 -16.32
CA GLY A 138 -2.74 20.37 -16.24
C GLY A 138 -3.45 20.13 -17.59
N GLY A 139 -4.55 19.38 -17.54
CA GLY A 139 -5.32 18.99 -18.73
C GLY A 139 -6.50 19.88 -19.09
N GLY A 140 -6.89 20.83 -18.23
CA GLY A 140 -8.04 21.72 -18.43
C GLY A 140 -9.40 21.00 -18.47
N GLN A 141 -9.47 19.78 -17.94
CA GLN A 141 -10.69 18.98 -17.92
C GLN A 141 -11.61 19.38 -16.78
N ASN A 142 -12.88 18.97 -16.87
CA ASN A 142 -13.87 19.20 -15.83
C ASN A 142 -14.09 17.95 -14.95
N VAL A 143 -14.81 18.16 -13.85
CA VAL A 143 -15.13 17.12 -12.86
C VAL A 143 -15.89 15.93 -13.49
N GLY A 144 -16.83 16.20 -14.39
CA GLY A 144 -17.57 15.15 -15.09
C GLY A 144 -16.66 14.24 -15.93
N TYR A 145 -15.71 14.83 -16.64
CA TYR A 145 -14.73 14.09 -17.44
C TYR A 145 -13.87 13.18 -16.56
N VAL A 146 -13.30 13.68 -15.47
CA VAL A 146 -12.39 12.87 -14.63
C VAL A 146 -13.13 11.76 -13.90
N HIS A 147 -14.38 11.98 -13.47
CA HIS A 147 -15.19 10.90 -12.92
C HIS A 147 -15.46 9.81 -13.94
N ALA A 148 -15.90 10.17 -15.15
CA ALA A 148 -16.26 9.19 -16.16
C ALA A 148 -15.04 8.41 -16.71
N ASN A 149 -13.93 9.10 -16.96
CA ASN A 149 -12.82 8.56 -17.76
C ASN A 149 -11.58 8.17 -16.95
N ILE A 150 -11.45 8.62 -15.70
CA ILE A 150 -10.26 8.35 -14.88
C ILE A 150 -10.63 7.57 -13.62
N LEU A 151 -11.54 8.10 -12.81
CA LEU A 151 -11.84 7.51 -11.49
C LEU A 151 -12.80 6.32 -11.55
N ASN A 152 -13.88 6.40 -12.35
CA ASN A 152 -14.86 5.31 -12.45
C ASN A 152 -14.23 3.99 -12.99
N PRO A 153 -13.39 4.01 -14.04
CA PRO A 153 -12.79 2.77 -14.57
C PRO A 153 -11.91 2.01 -13.57
N ILE A 154 -11.31 2.72 -12.59
CA ILE A 154 -10.43 2.10 -11.59
C ILE A 154 -11.14 1.77 -10.27
N ALA A 155 -12.38 2.21 -10.06
CA ALA A 155 -13.11 1.97 -8.83
C ALA A 155 -13.32 0.47 -8.56
N ALA A 156 -13.79 -0.28 -9.56
CA ALA A 156 -13.98 -1.73 -9.43
C ALA A 156 -12.64 -2.49 -9.25
N PRO A 157 -11.57 -2.21 -10.02
CA PRO A 157 -10.25 -2.75 -9.74
C PRO A 157 -9.72 -2.50 -8.32
N ILE A 158 -9.88 -1.27 -7.79
CA ILE A 158 -9.50 -0.96 -6.40
C ILE A 158 -10.28 -1.83 -5.42
N ALA A 159 -11.61 -1.90 -5.58
CA ALA A 159 -12.46 -2.71 -4.71
C ALA A 159 -12.09 -4.21 -4.76
N ALA A 160 -11.76 -4.74 -5.93
CA ALA A 160 -11.33 -6.12 -6.08
C ALA A 160 -10.00 -6.39 -5.35
N LEU A 161 -9.01 -5.50 -5.50
CA LEU A 161 -7.73 -5.60 -4.79
C LEU A 161 -7.90 -5.47 -3.28
N MET A 162 -8.79 -4.60 -2.81
CA MET A 162 -9.17 -4.51 -1.40
C MET A 162 -9.81 -5.80 -0.90
N GLY A 163 -10.71 -6.42 -1.67
CA GLY A 163 -11.30 -7.71 -1.32
C GLY A 163 -10.27 -8.83 -1.20
N ILE A 164 -9.31 -8.90 -2.14
CA ILE A 164 -8.18 -9.83 -2.09
C ILE A 164 -7.33 -9.58 -0.84
N ALA A 165 -7.04 -8.32 -0.53
CA ALA A 165 -6.27 -7.95 0.65
C ALA A 165 -6.97 -8.38 1.94
N LEU A 166 -8.27 -8.08 2.07
CA LEU A 166 -9.09 -8.47 3.23
C LEU A 166 -9.09 -9.98 3.43
N PHE A 167 -9.22 -10.76 2.35
CA PHE A 167 -9.12 -12.21 2.43
C PHE A 167 -7.73 -12.66 2.93
N GLY A 168 -6.65 -12.06 2.43
CA GLY A 168 -5.30 -12.33 2.90
C GLY A 168 -5.10 -12.04 4.39
N TYR A 169 -5.57 -10.88 4.86
CA TYR A 169 -5.51 -10.52 6.28
C TYR A 169 -6.36 -11.44 7.16
N LEU A 170 -7.56 -11.84 6.70
CA LEU A 170 -8.41 -12.79 7.43
C LEU A 170 -7.70 -14.13 7.63
N VAL A 171 -7.14 -14.70 6.55
CA VAL A 171 -6.37 -15.95 6.62
C VAL A 171 -5.16 -15.80 7.55
N GLY A 172 -4.45 -14.68 7.45
CA GLY A 172 -3.34 -14.35 8.33
C GLY A 172 -3.71 -14.30 9.81
N GLY A 173 -4.82 -13.64 10.14
CA GLY A 173 -5.34 -13.57 11.50
C GLY A 173 -5.69 -14.94 12.06
N ILE A 174 -6.32 -15.81 11.26
CA ILE A 174 -6.64 -17.20 11.65
C ILE A 174 -5.35 -17.99 11.92
N VAL A 175 -4.34 -17.86 11.07
CA VAL A 175 -3.03 -18.52 11.29
C VAL A 175 -2.40 -18.09 12.61
N LEU A 176 -2.30 -16.78 12.84
CA LEU A 176 -1.67 -16.24 14.04
C LEU A 176 -2.46 -16.63 15.31
N ALA A 177 -3.78 -16.51 15.29
CA ALA A 177 -4.64 -16.86 16.42
C ALA A 177 -4.53 -18.35 16.79
N THR A 178 -4.64 -19.24 15.81
CA THR A 178 -4.55 -20.70 16.05
C THR A 178 -3.15 -21.14 16.45
N ALA A 179 -2.10 -20.47 15.96
CA ALA A 179 -0.73 -20.72 16.39
C ALA A 179 -0.50 -20.29 17.84
N TRP A 180 -1.05 -19.13 18.22
CA TRP A 180 -0.96 -18.60 19.58
C TRP A 180 -1.69 -19.50 20.59
N VAL A 181 -2.93 -19.89 20.29
CA VAL A 181 -3.70 -20.81 21.17
C VAL A 181 -2.99 -22.15 21.34
N ALA A 182 -2.44 -22.72 20.25
CA ALA A 182 -1.72 -23.99 20.32
C ALA A 182 -0.44 -23.89 21.15
N ALA A 183 0.27 -22.77 21.09
CA ALA A 183 1.50 -22.56 21.84
C ALA A 183 1.26 -22.50 23.36
N ARG A 184 0.11 -21.97 23.80
CA ARG A 184 -0.23 -21.85 25.23
C ARG A 184 -0.71 -23.14 25.89
N LYS A 185 -1.01 -24.18 25.10
CA LYS A 185 -1.43 -25.50 25.61
C LYS A 185 -0.24 -26.45 25.86
N LYS A 186 0.97 -26.02 25.49
CA LYS A 186 2.22 -26.72 25.80
C LYS A 186 2.81 -26.13 27.07
#